data_AF-A0A0B2UQC7-F1
#
_entry.id   AF-A0A0B2UQC7-F1
#
_cell.length_a   1.000
_cell.length_b   1.000
_cell.length_c   1.000
_cell.angle_alpha   90.00
_cell.angle_beta   90.00
_cell.angle_gamma   90.00
#
_symmetry.space_group_name_H-M   'P 1'
#
loop_
_entity.id
_entity.type
_entity.pdbx_description
1 polymer ?
#
loop_
_entity_poly.entity_id
_entity_poly.type
_entity_poly.pdbx_seq_one_letter_code
_entity_poly.pdbx_strand_id
1 'polypeptide(L)'
;FDVEHYGVTILVKFREGESLRQLTHRTQSGGERSVATMLYVMALQELCRVPFRCVDEINQGMDPNNERLVFEILVSLLSDTSCHLSTTQYFMLTPKLLQGLHYGDDTKTHIICDACTNAISSQISISFIRQQLQLAAETERDEITE
;
A
#
# COMPACT_ATOMS: atom_id res chain seq x y z
N PHE A 1 -34.64 -18.29 -0.83
CA PHE A 1 -33.17 -18.34 -0.73
C PHE A 1 -32.83 -18.10 0.71
N ASP A 2 -32.12 -19.05 1.34
CA ASP A 2 -31.66 -18.90 2.71
C ASP A 2 -30.37 -18.09 2.70
N VAL A 3 -30.53 -16.76 2.69
CA VAL A 3 -29.42 -15.79 2.57
C VAL A 3 -28.48 -15.87 3.77
N GLU A 4 -28.93 -16.40 4.91
CA GLU A 4 -28.16 -16.47 6.16
C GLU A 4 -26.98 -17.46 6.08
N HIS A 5 -27.05 -18.43 5.16
CA HIS A 5 -25.99 -19.43 4.97
C HIS A 5 -24.97 -19.07 3.88
N TYR A 6 -25.13 -17.92 3.21
CA TYR A 6 -24.19 -17.46 2.18
C TYR A 6 -23.11 -16.58 2.78
N GLY A 7 -21.85 -16.90 2.48
CA GLY A 7 -20.71 -16.11 2.92
C GLY A 7 -19.42 -16.54 2.21
N VAL A 8 -18.39 -15.72 2.35
CA VAL A 8 -17.04 -16.03 1.87
C VAL A 8 -16.18 -16.42 3.05
N THR A 9 -15.56 -17.59 2.98
CA THR A 9 -14.56 -18.03 3.96
C THR A 9 -13.17 -17.96 3.34
N ILE A 10 -12.29 -17.15 3.92
CA ILE A 10 -10.90 -17.02 3.47
C ILE A 10 -10.06 -18.06 4.20
N LEU A 11 -9.35 -18.90 3.43
CA LEU A 11 -8.39 -19.88 3.92
C LEU A 11 -6.96 -19.37 3.66
N VAL A 12 -6.10 -19.45 4.67
CA VAL A 12 -4.72 -18.95 4.62
C VAL A 12 -3.72 -20.00 5.09
N LYS A 13 -2.48 -19.86 4.59
CA LYS A 13 -1.31 -20.66 4.97
C LYS A 13 -0.07 -19.80 4.79
N PHE A 14 0.75 -19.67 5.84
CA PHE A 14 1.93 -18.79 5.84
C PHE A 14 3.25 -19.54 5.72
N ARG A 15 3.24 -20.87 5.91
CA ARG A 15 4.45 -21.70 5.89
C ARG A 15 4.24 -22.93 5.04
N GLU A 16 5.29 -23.35 4.34
CA GLU A 16 5.27 -24.61 3.61
C GLU A 16 5.04 -25.80 4.58
N GLY A 17 4.31 -26.82 4.11
CA GLY A 17 3.93 -27.97 4.96
C GLY A 17 2.75 -27.78 5.93
N GLU A 18 2.28 -26.56 6.21
CA GLU A 18 1.06 -26.37 7.03
C GLU A 18 -0.24 -26.67 6.26
N SER A 19 -1.31 -27.02 6.98
CA SER A 19 -2.65 -27.09 6.42
C SER A 19 -3.24 -25.69 6.25
N LEU A 20 -4.07 -25.50 5.22
CA LEU A 20 -4.90 -24.31 5.10
C LEU A 20 -5.82 -24.19 6.32
N ARG A 21 -5.85 -22.99 6.93
CA ARG A 21 -6.72 -22.70 8.06
C ARG A 21 -7.58 -21.50 7.74
N GLN A 22 -8.78 -21.48 8.29
CA GLN A 22 -9.64 -20.31 8.20
C GLN A 22 -8.94 -19.08 8.80
N LEU A 23 -9.06 -17.95 8.13
CA LEU A 23 -8.61 -16.66 8.65
C LEU A 23 -9.47 -16.27 9.84
N THR A 24 -8.96 -16.44 11.05
CA THR A 24 -9.66 -16.13 12.30
C THR A 24 -8.76 -15.40 13.29
N HIS A 25 -9.36 -14.69 14.25
CA HIS A 25 -8.59 -14.03 15.32
C HIS A 25 -7.86 -15.00 16.26
N ARG A 26 -8.21 -16.30 16.25
CA ARG A 26 -7.68 -17.30 17.19
C ARG A 26 -6.39 -17.97 16.71
N THR A 27 -6.19 -18.00 15.39
CA THR A 27 -5.13 -18.81 14.75
C THR A 27 -4.02 -17.99 14.12
N GLN A 28 -4.27 -16.71 13.82
CA GLN A 28 -3.31 -15.83 13.16
C GLN A 28 -3.05 -14.58 14.00
N SER A 29 -1.85 -14.03 13.86
CA SER A 29 -1.47 -12.74 14.45
C SER A 29 -2.27 -11.58 13.85
N GLY A 30 -2.20 -10.41 14.50
CA GLY A 30 -2.79 -9.17 13.96
C GLY A 30 -2.25 -8.83 12.57
N GLY A 31 -0.93 -8.85 12.40
CA GLY A 31 -0.27 -8.51 11.12
C GLY A 31 -0.63 -9.49 10.00
N GLU A 32 -0.59 -10.80 10.26
CA GLU A 32 -0.98 -11.84 9.29
C GLU A 32 -2.42 -11.65 8.79
N ARG A 33 -3.32 -11.30 9.70
CA ARG A 33 -4.71 -11.02 9.36
C ARG A 33 -4.86 -9.77 8.49
N SER A 34 -4.17 -8.70 8.85
CA SER A 34 -4.17 -7.45 8.09
C SER A 34 -3.64 -7.68 6.68
N VAL A 35 -2.49 -8.36 6.53
CA VAL A 35 -1.88 -8.67 5.23
C VAL A 35 -2.81 -9.52 4.37
N ALA A 36 -3.35 -10.62 4.91
CA ALA A 36 -4.25 -11.50 4.15
C ALA A 36 -5.53 -10.79 3.71
N THR A 37 -6.12 -9.97 4.59
CA THR A 37 -7.32 -9.19 4.29
C THR A 37 -7.03 -8.16 3.19
N MET A 38 -5.89 -7.49 3.29
CA MET A 38 -5.46 -6.47 2.35
C MET A 38 -5.21 -7.06 0.95
N LEU A 39 -4.50 -8.18 0.85
CA LEU A 39 -4.30 -8.89 -0.41
C LEU A 39 -5.63 -9.32 -1.05
N TYR A 40 -6.56 -9.83 -0.24
CA TYR A 40 -7.90 -10.18 -0.72
C TYR A 40 -8.65 -8.95 -1.25
N VAL A 41 -8.64 -7.83 -0.53
CA VAL A 41 -9.28 -6.58 -0.98
C VAL A 41 -8.64 -6.07 -2.27
N MET A 42 -7.31 -6.11 -2.41
CA MET A 42 -6.61 -5.72 -3.64
C MET A 42 -7.04 -6.58 -4.83
N ALA A 43 -7.10 -7.90 -4.67
CA ALA A 43 -7.58 -8.80 -5.73
C ALA A 43 -9.03 -8.49 -6.15
N LEU A 44 -9.89 -8.09 -5.21
CA LEU A 44 -11.25 -7.66 -5.52
C LEU A 44 -11.30 -6.31 -6.25
N GLN A 45 -10.32 -5.42 -6.03
CA GLN A 45 -10.28 -4.14 -6.75
C GLN A 45 -10.18 -4.36 -8.26
N GLU A 46 -9.48 -5.40 -8.71
CA GLU A 46 -9.32 -5.73 -10.14
C GLU A 46 -10.66 -6.06 -10.81
N LEU A 47 -11.58 -6.63 -10.06
CA LEU A 47 -12.89 -7.06 -10.56
C LEU A 47 -13.91 -5.90 -10.64
N CYS A 48 -13.67 -4.80 -9.91
CA CYS A 48 -14.61 -3.70 -9.78
C CYS A 48 -14.14 -2.49 -10.57
N ARG A 49 -14.80 -2.10 -11.66
CA ARG A 49 -14.45 -0.89 -12.43
C ARG A 49 -15.09 0.35 -11.82
N VAL A 50 -14.26 1.31 -11.40
CA VAL A 50 -14.69 2.60 -10.82
C VAL A 50 -13.78 3.72 -11.34
N PRO A 51 -14.26 4.98 -11.41
CA PRO A 51 -13.47 6.08 -11.99
C PRO A 51 -12.27 6.50 -11.13
N PHE A 52 -12.37 6.34 -9.81
CA PHE A 52 -11.25 6.56 -8.88
C PHE A 52 -11.44 5.73 -7.61
N ARG A 53 -10.36 5.54 -6.86
CA ARG A 53 -10.37 4.89 -5.55
C ARG A 53 -9.68 5.75 -4.53
N CYS A 54 -10.26 5.81 -3.33
CA CYS A 54 -9.61 6.41 -2.17
C CYS A 54 -9.30 5.31 -1.17
N VAL A 55 -8.05 5.27 -0.74
CA VAL A 55 -7.51 4.32 0.20
C VAL A 55 -6.96 5.11 1.37
N ASP A 56 -7.37 4.77 2.58
CA ASP A 56 -6.91 5.40 3.82
C ASP A 56 -6.44 4.34 4.82
N GLU A 57 -5.42 4.66 5.62
CA GLU A 57 -4.87 3.83 6.70
C GLU A 57 -4.52 2.38 6.33
N ILE A 58 -4.22 2.13 5.06
CA ILE A 58 -4.03 0.77 4.55
C ILE A 58 -2.73 0.11 5.04
N ASN A 59 -1.79 0.92 5.50
CA ASN A 59 -0.52 0.51 6.06
C ASN A 59 -0.52 0.52 7.60
N GLN A 60 -1.69 0.55 8.26
CA GLN A 60 -1.78 0.44 9.73
C GLN A 60 -2.13 -0.98 10.19
N GLY A 61 -1.70 -1.32 11.42
CA GLY A 61 -2.01 -2.62 12.04
C GLY A 61 -1.15 -3.79 11.55
N MET A 62 -0.01 -3.49 10.94
CA MET A 62 1.02 -4.44 10.49
C MET A 62 2.38 -4.04 11.08
N ASP A 63 3.33 -4.97 11.13
CA ASP A 63 4.73 -4.62 11.42
C ASP A 63 5.39 -3.94 10.21
N PRO A 64 6.51 -3.20 10.39
CA PRO A 64 7.14 -2.45 9.31
C PRO A 64 7.53 -3.27 8.07
N ASN A 65 7.83 -4.56 8.22
CA ASN A 65 8.21 -5.41 7.09
C ASN A 65 6.99 -5.74 6.23
N ASN A 66 5.89 -6.12 6.89
CA ASN A 66 4.63 -6.43 6.23
C ASN A 66 3.99 -5.18 5.59
N GLU A 67 4.04 -4.04 6.28
CA GLU A 67 3.60 -2.76 5.71
C GLU A 67 4.33 -2.44 4.41
N ARG A 68 5.66 -2.59 4.40
CA ARG A 68 6.48 -2.34 3.23
C ARG A 68 6.12 -3.27 2.08
N LEU A 69 6.03 -4.57 2.32
CA LEU A 69 5.72 -5.56 1.29
C LEU A 69 4.35 -5.30 0.64
N VAL A 70 3.33 -5.04 1.47
CA VAL A 70 1.98 -4.73 0.98
C VAL A 70 1.98 -3.47 0.11
N PHE A 71 2.74 -2.46 0.50
CA PHE A 71 2.84 -1.22 -0.27
C PHE A 71 3.58 -1.44 -1.59
N GLU A 72 4.68 -2.20 -1.60
CA GLU A 72 5.40 -2.56 -2.83
C GLU A 72 4.50 -3.32 -3.81
N ILE A 73 3.68 -4.26 -3.31
CA ILE A 73 2.67 -4.96 -4.13
C ILE A 73 1.66 -3.96 -4.70
N LEU A 74 1.14 -3.04 -3.87
CA LEU A 74 0.18 -2.04 -4.33
C LEU A 74 0.77 -1.18 -5.45
N VAL A 75 1.95 -0.61 -5.25
CA VAL A 75 2.61 0.21 -6.28
C VAL A 75 2.88 -0.60 -7.54
N SER A 76 3.35 -1.85 -7.41
CA SER A 76 3.56 -2.73 -8.57
C SER A 76 2.28 -2.94 -9.37
N LEU A 77 1.14 -3.17 -8.71
CA LEU A 77 -0.15 -3.36 -9.37
C LEU A 77 -0.66 -2.09 -10.05
N LEU A 78 -0.35 -0.92 -9.49
CA LEU A 78 -0.75 0.37 -10.06
C LEU A 78 0.12 0.77 -11.25
N SER A 79 1.42 0.46 -11.21
CA SER A 79 2.38 0.76 -12.28
C SER A 79 2.34 -0.25 -13.43
N ASP A 80 1.79 -1.44 -13.21
CA ASP A 80 1.70 -2.47 -14.25
C ASP A 80 0.60 -2.12 -15.27
N THR A 81 1.04 -1.66 -16.46
CA THR A 81 0.15 -1.31 -17.58
C THR A 81 -0.71 -2.46 -18.10
N SER A 82 -0.35 -3.73 -17.80
CA SER A 82 -1.17 -4.89 -18.14
C SER A 82 -2.31 -5.13 -17.15
N CYS A 83 -2.21 -4.55 -15.95
CA CYS A 83 -3.23 -4.66 -14.92
C CYS A 83 -4.33 -3.60 -15.12
N HIS A 84 -5.59 -3.98 -15.00
CA HIS A 84 -6.71 -3.03 -15.09
C HIS A 84 -6.67 -1.92 -14.03
N LEU A 85 -5.99 -2.16 -12.90
CA LEU A 85 -5.82 -1.17 -11.85
C LEU A 85 -5.06 0.09 -12.34
N SER A 86 -4.12 -0.06 -13.28
CA SER A 86 -3.34 1.05 -13.85
C SER A 86 -4.19 2.09 -14.58
N THR A 87 -5.39 1.70 -15.03
CA THR A 87 -6.33 2.59 -15.73
C THR A 87 -7.22 3.42 -14.81
N THR A 88 -7.20 3.15 -13.49
CA THR A 88 -8.02 3.84 -12.50
C THR A 88 -7.17 4.79 -11.67
N GLN A 89 -7.69 5.98 -11.33
CA GLN A 89 -6.96 6.91 -10.45
C GLN A 89 -7.03 6.44 -8.99
N TYR A 90 -5.87 6.32 -8.33
CA TYR A 90 -5.77 5.95 -6.92
C TYR A 90 -5.30 7.13 -6.07
N PHE A 91 -6.10 7.45 -5.05
CA PHE A 91 -5.74 8.36 -3.98
C PHE A 91 -5.39 7.54 -2.75
N MET A 92 -4.14 7.65 -2.31
CA MET A 92 -3.68 7.03 -1.09
C MET A 92 -3.44 8.09 -0.03
N LEU A 93 -4.12 7.91 1.11
CA LEU A 93 -3.99 8.72 2.30
C LEU A 93 -3.27 7.89 3.35
N THR A 94 -2.15 8.39 3.86
CA THR A 94 -1.44 7.72 4.93
C THR A 94 -0.70 8.76 5.79
N PRO A 95 -0.72 8.61 7.12
CA PRO A 95 0.12 9.41 8.01
C PRO A 95 1.59 8.93 8.00
N LYS A 96 1.90 7.79 7.37
CA LYS A 96 3.20 7.13 7.43
C LYS A 96 3.82 7.04 6.03
N LEU A 97 4.82 7.88 5.79
CA LEU A 97 5.65 7.83 4.59
C LEU A 97 6.70 6.72 4.73
N LEU A 98 6.66 5.71 3.86
CA LEU A 98 7.66 4.64 3.83
C LEU A 98 8.93 5.13 3.12
N GLN A 99 10.09 4.97 3.77
CA GLN A 99 11.36 5.41 3.22
C GLN A 99 11.91 4.42 2.19
N GLY A 100 12.55 4.95 1.12
CA GLY A 100 13.20 4.12 0.10
C GLY A 100 12.23 3.21 -0.64
N LEU A 101 11.00 3.68 -0.84
CA LEU A 101 10.01 3.01 -1.67
C LEU A 101 10.02 3.67 -3.06
N HIS A 102 10.07 2.85 -4.11
CA HIS A 102 9.98 3.32 -5.49
C HIS A 102 8.53 3.57 -5.84
N TYR A 103 8.12 4.84 -5.93
CA TYR A 103 6.83 5.22 -6.48
C TYR A 103 6.95 5.21 -8.01
N GLY A 104 5.96 4.71 -8.75
CA GLY A 104 6.00 4.75 -10.22
C GLY A 104 5.95 6.19 -10.75
N ASP A 105 6.43 6.42 -11.97
CA ASP A 105 6.61 7.77 -12.55
C ASP A 105 5.31 8.59 -12.63
N ASP A 106 4.17 7.90 -12.78
CA ASP A 106 2.83 8.48 -12.79
C ASP A 106 2.30 8.84 -11.38
N THR A 107 3.04 8.55 -10.32
CA THR A 107 2.63 8.81 -8.94
C THR A 107 2.97 10.25 -8.54
N LYS A 108 1.97 10.99 -8.03
CA LYS A 108 2.18 12.31 -7.43
C LYS A 108 1.98 12.25 -5.92
N THR A 109 3.00 12.69 -5.18
CA THR A 109 3.00 12.70 -3.71
C THR A 109 2.73 14.11 -3.19
N HIS A 110 1.68 14.24 -2.37
CA HIS A 110 1.33 15.48 -1.70
C HIS A 110 1.58 15.34 -0.19
N ILE A 111 2.33 16.26 0.40
CA ILE A 111 2.62 16.28 1.84
C ILE A 111 1.93 17.50 2.45
N ILE A 112 1.06 17.28 3.42
CA ILE A 112 0.35 18.33 4.15
C ILE A 112 1.07 18.56 5.49
N CYS A 113 1.57 19.77 5.70
CA CYS A 113 2.22 20.19 6.94
C CYS A 113 1.39 21.28 7.62
N ASP A 114 1.09 21.13 8.91
CA ASP A 114 0.55 22.23 9.72
C ASP A 114 1.70 23.16 10.16
N ALA A 115 1.51 24.47 10.04
CA ALA A 115 2.54 25.50 10.15
C ALA A 115 3.09 25.69 11.59
N CYS A 116 2.56 24.98 12.58
CA CYS A 116 3.02 25.07 13.98
C CYS A 116 4.23 24.16 14.31
N THR A 117 4.98 23.69 13.31
CA THR A 117 6.08 22.74 13.53
C THR A 117 7.44 23.41 13.56
N ASN A 118 7.68 24.25 14.58
CA ASN A 118 9.04 24.55 15.06
C ASN A 118 9.63 23.39 15.90
N ALA A 119 8.92 22.27 16.02
CA ALA A 119 9.27 21.13 16.88
C ALA A 119 9.48 19.78 16.16
N ILE A 120 9.45 19.71 14.81
CA ILE A 120 9.77 18.47 14.08
C ILE A 120 11.28 18.43 13.83
N SER A 121 12.04 18.08 14.88
CA SER A 121 13.51 17.94 14.84
C SER A 121 14.01 16.53 15.09
N SER A 122 13.19 15.47 15.09
CA SER A 122 13.76 14.13 15.37
C SER A 122 13.22 12.93 14.62
N GLN A 123 12.09 12.98 13.89
CA GLN A 123 11.61 11.77 13.19
C GLN A 123 11.30 11.92 11.71
N ILE A 124 11.02 13.13 11.20
CA ILE A 124 10.93 13.37 9.76
C ILE A 124 11.72 14.64 9.47
N SER A 125 13.02 14.48 9.27
CA SER A 125 13.86 15.63 8.94
C SER A 125 13.40 16.23 7.62
N ILE A 126 13.31 17.56 7.54
CA ILE A 126 13.10 18.28 6.28
C ILE A 126 14.17 17.88 5.25
N SER A 127 15.36 17.47 5.69
CA SER A 127 16.39 16.90 4.81
C SER A 127 15.95 15.60 4.14
N PHE A 128 15.15 14.76 4.81
CA PHE A 128 14.60 13.52 4.24
C PHE A 128 13.58 13.82 3.14
N ILE A 129 12.64 14.73 3.41
CA ILE A 129 11.66 15.17 2.40
C ILE A 129 12.38 15.82 1.21
N ARG A 130 13.38 16.68 1.46
CA ARG A 130 14.20 17.28 0.40
C ARG A 130 15.00 16.24 -0.37
N GLN A 131 15.61 15.26 0.30
CA GLN A 131 16.39 14.20 -0.34
C GLN A 131 15.51 13.33 -1.24
N GLN A 132 14.29 13.00 -0.82
CA GLN A 132 13.34 12.24 -1.65
C GLN A 132 12.86 13.05 -2.86
N LEU A 133 12.56 14.35 -2.69
CA LEU A 133 12.22 15.24 -3.80
C LEU A 133 13.39 15.48 -4.77
N GLN A 134 14.62 15.48 -4.26
CA GLN A 134 15.83 15.73 -5.04
C GLN A 134 16.28 14.48 -5.81
N LEU A 135 16.17 13.29 -5.21
CA LEU A 135 16.38 12.01 -5.91
C LEU A 135 15.35 11.80 -7.03
N ALA A 136 14.07 12.08 -6.78
CA ALA A 136 13.03 11.99 -7.80
C ALA A 136 13.25 12.98 -8.97
N ALA A 137 13.80 14.17 -8.70
CA ALA A 137 14.12 15.17 -9.73
C ALA A 137 15.42 14.88 -10.52
N GLU A 138 16.29 13.99 -10.01
CA GLU A 138 17.52 13.56 -10.68
C GLU A 138 17.24 12.39 -11.64
N THR A 139 16.34 11.46 -11.27
CA THR A 139 15.91 10.36 -12.15
C THR A 139 15.21 10.85 -13.44
N GLU A 140 14.42 11.93 -13.36
CA GLU A 140 13.80 12.57 -14.55
C GLU A 140 14.82 13.24 -15.50
N ARG A 141 16.05 13.55 -15.05
CA ARG A 141 17.06 14.19 -15.92
C ARG A 141 17.89 13.18 -16.71
N ASP A 142 18.11 11.99 -16.18
CA ASP A 142 18.90 10.97 -16.86
C ASP A 142 18.12 10.33 -18.02
N GLU A 143 16.79 10.27 -17.97
CA GLU A 143 15.95 9.77 -19.09
C GLU A 143 15.77 10.77 -20.26
N ILE A 144 16.08 12.06 -20.06
CA ILE A 144 15.97 13.09 -21.10
C ILE A 144 17.30 13.24 -21.87
N THR A 145 18.36 12.55 -21.44
CA THR A 145 19.72 12.66 -22.00
C THR A 145 20.21 11.42 -22.78
N GLU A 146 19.33 10.43 -23.02
CA GLU A 146 19.51 9.37 -24.06
C GLU A 146 18.50 9.55 -25.20
#